data_AF-A0A2R8F4W5-F1
#
_entry.id   AF-A0A2R8F4W5-F1
#
_cell.length_a   1.000
_cell.length_b   1.000
_cell.length_c   1.000
_cell.angle_alpha   90.00
_cell.angle_beta   90.00
_cell.angle_gamma   90.00
#
_symmetry.space_group_name_H-M   'P 1'
#
loop_
_entity.id
_entity.type
_entity.pdbx_description
1 polymer ?
#
loop_
_entity_poly.entity_id
_entity_poly.type
_entity_poly.pdbx_seq_one_letter_code
_entity_poly.pdbx_strand_id
1 'polypeptide(L)'
;MKVALKCSYARIDRLRSKKGTHVISKKSSKYYERTNIIASYVIAPMIFNASCNTRLFEAWVEQLLIKELKPAQFIVIDNAAFHKSKKLKS
;
A
#
# COMPACT_ATOMS: atom_id res chain seq x y z
N MET A 1 -2.67 -20.06 0.45
CA MET A 1 -2.58 -18.98 1.44
C MET A 1 -2.94 -17.67 0.75
N LYS A 2 -3.79 -16.84 1.38
CA LYS A 2 -4.23 -15.55 0.81
C LYS A 2 -3.24 -14.48 1.22
N VAL A 3 -2.66 -13.78 0.26
CA VAL A 3 -1.68 -12.72 0.53
C VAL A 3 -2.31 -11.38 0.18
N ALA A 4 -2.50 -10.52 1.19
CA ALA A 4 -3.10 -9.19 1.05
C ALA A 4 -2.00 -8.11 0.89
N LEU A 5 -2.21 -7.22 -0.08
CA LEU A 5 -1.38 -6.04 -0.31
C LEU A 5 -1.88 -4.87 0.55
N LYS A 6 -0.96 -4.16 1.20
CA LYS A 6 -1.28 -2.94 1.95
C LYS A 6 -0.25 -1.86 1.65
N CYS A 7 -0.61 -0.93 0.79
CA CYS A 7 0.12 0.32 0.65
C CYS A 7 -0.21 1.20 1.87
N SER A 8 0.75 1.38 2.77
CA SER A 8 0.54 2.16 4.00
C SER A 8 0.94 3.61 3.76
N TYR A 9 -0.04 4.52 3.81
CA TYR A 9 0.20 5.96 3.85
C TYR A 9 0.49 6.40 5.29
N ALA A 10 1.50 7.24 5.47
CA ALA A 10 2.02 7.68 6.76
C ALA A 10 0.97 8.32 7.71
N ARG A 11 1.30 8.19 9.01
CA ARG A 11 0.55 8.47 10.26
C ARG A 11 -0.36 9.72 10.23
N ILE A 12 -1.65 9.53 10.51
CA ILE A 12 -2.57 10.61 10.90
C ILE A 12 -2.52 10.73 12.43
N ASP A 13 -1.99 11.84 12.95
CA ASP A 13 -2.08 12.14 14.39
C ASP A 13 -3.55 12.36 14.77
N ARG A 14 -4.17 11.36 15.39
CA ARG A 14 -5.53 11.49 15.91
C ARG A 14 -5.55 12.41 17.12
N LEU A 15 -6.34 13.48 17.05
CA LEU A 15 -6.64 14.32 18.21
C LEU A 15 -7.66 13.58 19.08
N ARG A 16 -7.37 13.48 20.38
CA ARG A 16 -8.27 12.87 21.37
C ARG A 16 -8.80 13.99 22.26
N SER A 17 -10.10 14.03 22.48
CA SER A 17 -10.78 14.96 23.38
C SER A 17 -11.48 14.19 24.49
N LYS A 18 -11.72 14.83 25.63
CA LYS A 18 -12.52 14.24 26.71
C LYS A 18 -13.93 13.97 26.20
N LYS A 19 -14.57 12.94 26.74
CA LYS A 19 -15.95 12.57 26.38
C LYS A 19 -16.87 13.76 26.69
N GLY A 20 -17.58 14.26 25.68
CA GLY A 20 -18.48 15.42 25.79
C GLY A 20 -17.92 16.76 25.29
N THR A 21 -16.65 16.84 24.91
CA THR A 21 -16.06 18.09 24.37
C THR A 21 -15.76 17.98 22.88
N HIS A 22 -16.36 18.86 22.08
CA HIS A 22 -16.15 18.91 20.63
C HIS A 22 -14.69 19.30 20.30
N VAL A 23 -14.06 18.61 19.35
CA VAL A 23 -12.73 18.99 18.86
C VAL A 23 -12.91 20.17 17.91
N ILE A 24 -12.48 21.36 18.33
CA ILE A 24 -12.69 22.62 17.58
C ILE A 24 -11.57 22.85 16.54
N SER A 25 -10.43 22.19 16.64
CA SER A 25 -9.30 22.42 15.73
C SER A 25 -9.39 21.58 14.45
N LYS A 26 -9.53 22.25 13.29
CA LYS A 26 -9.10 21.70 12.01
C LYS A 26 -7.57 21.71 11.98
N LYS A 27 -6.91 20.56 12.16
CA LYS A 27 -5.50 20.44 11.74
C LYS A 27 -5.49 20.40 10.22
N SER A 28 -4.87 21.39 9.56
CA SER A 28 -4.50 21.21 8.15
C SER A 28 -3.57 20.00 8.06
N SER A 29 -3.79 19.16 7.06
CA SER A 29 -2.88 18.05 6.79
C SER A 29 -1.49 18.64 6.54
N LYS A 30 -0.56 18.42 7.46
CA LYS A 30 0.84 18.77 7.20
C LYS A 30 1.31 17.92 6.03
N TYR A 31 1.87 18.56 5.02
CA TYR A 31 2.56 17.89 3.91
C TYR A 31 3.89 17.37 4.48
N TYR A 32 3.85 16.19 5.08
CA TYR A 32 5.07 15.45 5.38
C TYR A 32 5.51 14.73 4.12
N GLU A 33 6.83 14.66 3.88
CA GLU A 33 7.37 13.70 2.91
C GLU A 33 6.82 12.32 3.23
N ARG A 34 6.15 11.71 2.25
CA ARG A 34 5.54 10.38 2.42
C ARG A 34 6.46 9.34 1.83
N THR A 35 6.98 8.50 2.70
CA THR A 35 7.58 7.23 2.30
C THR A 35 6.50 6.16 2.32
N ASN A 36 6.25 5.54 1.16
CA ASN A 36 5.31 4.46 0.97
C ASN A 36 6.04 3.11 0.97
N ILE A 37 5.30 2.06 1.30
CA ILE A 37 5.79 0.68 1.30
C ILE A 37 4.78 -0.19 0.56
N ILE A 38 5.29 -1.06 -0.31
CA ILE A 38 4.53 -2.16 -0.92
C ILE A 38 5.15 -3.49 -0.48
N ALA A 39 4.31 -4.42 -0.04
CA ALA A 39 4.73 -5.75 0.39
C ALA A 39 3.56 -6.73 0.32
N SER A 40 3.90 -8.00 0.15
CA SER A 40 2.98 -9.13 0.02
C SER A 40 3.06 -9.97 1.30
N TYR A 41 2.21 -9.74 2.31
CA TYR A 41 2.23 -10.45 3.61
C TYR A 41 3.67 -10.79 4.09
N VAL A 42 4.48 -9.75 4.34
CA VAL A 42 5.90 -9.81 4.79
C VAL A 42 6.94 -10.18 3.71
N ILE A 43 6.50 -10.55 2.52
CA ILE A 43 7.37 -10.94 1.39
C ILE A 43 7.51 -9.79 0.40
N ALA A 44 8.67 -9.73 -0.28
CA ALA A 44 8.99 -8.73 -1.30
C ALA A 44 8.74 -7.26 -0.85
N PRO A 45 9.26 -6.80 0.30
CA PRO A 45 9.09 -5.41 0.70
C PRO A 45 9.86 -4.45 -0.22
N MET A 46 9.22 -3.36 -0.63
CA MET A 46 9.86 -2.25 -1.34
C MET A 46 9.39 -0.92 -0.76
N ILE A 47 10.34 -0.02 -0.53
CA ILE A 47 10.13 1.33 0.00
C ILE A 47 10.32 2.34 -1.12
N PHE A 48 9.43 3.33 -1.25
CA PHE A 48 9.49 4.35 -2.30
C PHE A 48 8.84 5.68 -1.88
N ASN A 49 9.32 6.80 -2.41
CA ASN A 49 8.87 8.16 -2.05
C ASN A 49 7.86 8.75 -3.05
N ALA A 50 7.24 7.91 -3.89
CA ALA A 50 6.27 8.30 -4.91
C ALA A 50 4.90 7.66 -4.65
N SER A 51 3.88 8.02 -5.43
CA SER A 51 2.58 7.33 -5.40
C SER A 51 2.68 5.94 -6.05
N CYS A 52 1.94 4.96 -5.50
CA CYS A 52 1.83 3.64 -6.12
C CYS A 52 1.00 3.76 -7.40
N ASN A 53 1.62 3.58 -8.55
CA ASN A 53 0.97 3.57 -9.87
C ASN A 53 1.16 2.21 -10.54
N THR A 54 0.48 2.01 -11.68
CA THR A 54 0.54 0.73 -12.41
C THR A 54 1.97 0.33 -12.78
N ARG A 55 2.80 1.27 -13.22
CA ARG A 55 4.20 0.96 -13.62
C ARG A 55 5.06 0.51 -12.44
N LEU A 56 4.95 1.18 -11.29
CA LEU A 56 5.66 0.80 -10.08
C LEU A 56 5.18 -0.55 -9.57
N PHE A 57 3.87 -0.78 -9.60
CA PHE A 57 3.26 -2.04 -9.22
C PHE A 57 3.73 -3.20 -10.11
N GLU A 58 3.70 -3.04 -11.44
CA GLU A 58 4.18 -4.04 -12.40
C GLU A 58 5.66 -4.36 -12.20
N ALA A 59 6.51 -3.34 -12.07
CA ALA A 59 7.93 -3.53 -11.82
C ALA A 59 8.19 -4.29 -10.51
N TRP A 60 7.45 -3.94 -9.45
CA TRP A 60 7.54 -4.66 -8.18
C TRP A 60 7.10 -6.12 -8.29
N VAL A 61 6.03 -6.41 -9.05
CA VAL A 61 5.58 -7.78 -9.29
C VAL A 61 6.64 -8.60 -10.04
N GLU A 62 7.12 -8.08 -11.16
CA GLU A 62 8.09 -8.76 -12.02
C GLU A 62 9.46 -8.96 -11.35
N GLN A 63 9.95 -7.93 -10.64
CA GLN A 63 11.32 -7.92 -10.16
C GLN A 63 11.49 -8.54 -8.76
N LEU A 64 10.46 -8.45 -7.91
CA LEU A 64 10.53 -8.90 -6.53
C LEU A 64 9.49 -9.97 -6.22
N LEU A 65 8.21 -9.71 -6.44
CA LEU A 65 7.16 -10.60 -5.94
C LEU A 65 7.23 -12.00 -6.56
N ILE A 66 7.33 -12.11 -7.88
CA ILE A 66 7.31 -13.41 -8.58
C ILE A 66 8.48 -14.31 -8.13
N LYS A 67 9.64 -13.73 -7.82
CA LYS A 67 10.82 -14.49 -7.38
C LYS A 67 10.65 -15.15 -6.02
N GLU A 68 9.78 -14.58 -5.18
CA GLU A 68 9.51 -15.09 -3.84
C GLU A 68 8.35 -16.09 -3.79
N LEU A 69 7.55 -16.18 -4.87
CA LEU A 69 6.44 -17.10 -4.95
C LEU A 69 6.93 -18.51 -5.24
N LYS A 70 6.36 -19.48 -4.51
CA LYS A 70 6.50 -20.90 -4.83
C LYS A 70 5.46 -21.29 -5.89
N PRO A 71 5.73 -22.34 -6.68
CA PRO A 71 4.73 -22.92 -7.57
C PRO A 71 3.41 -23.22 -6.83
N ALA A 72 2.29 -23.04 -7.52
CA ALA A 72 0.93 -23.22 -6.99
C ALA A 72 0.50 -22.28 -5.85
N GLN A 73 1.21 -21.16 -5.63
CA GLN A 73 0.73 -20.09 -4.76
C GLN A 73 -0.11 -19.07 -5.52
N PHE A 74 -1.10 -18.50 -4.83
CA PHE A 74 -2.00 -17.49 -5.38
C PHE A 74 -1.89 -16.19 -4.58
N ILE A 75 -1.95 -15.07 -5.28
CA ILE A 75 -1.93 -13.73 -4.68
C ILE A 75 -3.36 -13.19 -4.66
N VAL A 76 -3.76 -12.54 -3.57
CA VAL A 76 -5.08 -11.92 -3.43
C VAL A 76 -4.92 -10.41 -3.27
N ILE A 77 -5.09 -9.69 -4.36
CA ILE A 77 -4.93 -8.24 -4.42
C ILE A 77 -6.27 -7.56 -4.14
N ASP A 78 -6.26 -6.38 -3.51
CA ASP A 78 -7.46 -5.57 -3.37
C ASP A 78 -7.89 -4.95 -4.72
N ASN A 79 -9.13 -4.48 -4.82
CA ASN A 79 -9.67 -3.94 -6.06
C ASN A 79 -9.29 -2.47 -6.26
N ALA A 80 -7.99 -2.19 -6.45
CA ALA A 80 -7.52 -0.87 -6.82
C ALA A 80 -7.46 -0.69 -8.34
N ALA A 81 -7.76 0.52 -8.84
CA ALA A 81 -7.83 0.79 -10.28
C ALA A 81 -6.52 0.47 -11.02
N PHE A 82 -5.37 0.68 -10.39
CA PHE A 82 -4.05 0.43 -10.98
C PHE A 82 -3.69 -1.06 -11.07
N HIS A 83 -4.41 -1.96 -10.40
CA HIS A 83 -4.24 -3.41 -10.53
C HIS A 83 -4.93 -3.98 -11.78
N LYS A 84 -5.79 -3.21 -12.46
CA LYS A 84 -6.55 -3.67 -13.63
C LYS A 84 -5.73 -3.70 -14.93
N SER A 85 -4.39 -3.66 -14.84
CA SER A 85 -3.53 -3.66 -16.02
C SER A 85 -3.70 -4.96 -16.83
N LYS A 86 -3.59 -4.86 -18.16
CA LYS A 86 -3.72 -6.03 -19.04
C LYS A 86 -2.56 -7.02 -18.85
N LYS A 87 -1.38 -6.53 -18.45
CA LYS A 87 -0.18 -7.36 -18.25
C LYS A 87 -0.32 -8.35 -17.08
N LEU A 88 -1.10 -8.00 -16.07
CA LEU A 88 -1.30 -8.83 -14.88
C LEU A 88 -2.41 -9.88 -15.02
N LYS A 89 -3.09 -9.93 -16.18
CA LYS A 89 -4.22 -10.83 -16.45
C LYS A 89 -3.86 -12.11 -17.21
N SER A 90 -2.58 -12.38 -17.44
CA SER A 90 -2.11 -13.56 -18.19
C SER A 90 -2.19 -14.84 -17.37
#